data_AF-R7UL90-F1
#
_entry.id   AF-R7UL90-F1
#
_cell.length_a   1.000
_cell.length_b   1.000
_cell.length_c   1.000
_cell.angle_alpha   90.00
_cell.angle_beta   90.00
_cell.angle_gamma   90.00
#
_symmetry.space_group_name_H-M   'P 1'
#
loop_
_entity.id
_entity.type
_entity.pdbx_description
1 polymer ?
#
loop_
_entity_poly.entity_id
_entity_poly.type
_entity_poly.pdbx_seq_one_letter_code
_entity_poly.pdbx_strand_id
1 'polypeptide(L)'
;MWYVQLCLDPLISMIPDKCRLMDFLLQRRDSKPVILTVCKQMLTPGSQASLTSIAMTFNKLNRVYWNHLDAEIQALACDNFPADQLVKRTPVIDQSDMYTHVFSVFVDNKVIPYKFMVSVLIEYIRSLNHFQIAVQHYLYELIINTLVQHNCFYQLHQFLQYHVLSDSKPLACLMLSLESFYPPAHQLALDMLKRLCTANEEIVEVLLSKHQIVPALRFIRSVGAVDQASARKFLEAARTSDDRMLFYTVFKFFEQRNIRLRNNPNFPLGEHCETYVKHFGELFGNSASTAS
;
A
#
# COMPACT_ATOMS: atom_id res chain seq x y z
N MET A 1 -25.78 40.40 -22.92
CA MET A 1 -24.33 40.41 -22.66
C MET A 1 -23.72 39.25 -23.45
N TRP A 2 -22.72 39.48 -24.30
CA TRP A 2 -22.07 38.39 -25.06
C TRP A 2 -20.91 37.83 -24.24
N TYR A 3 -20.82 36.51 -24.15
CA TYR A 3 -19.69 35.82 -23.53
C TYR A 3 -18.85 35.17 -24.64
N VAL A 4 -17.55 35.45 -24.65
CA VAL A 4 -16.60 34.77 -25.54
C VAL A 4 -16.04 33.57 -24.79
N GLN A 5 -16.33 32.37 -25.29
CA GLN A 5 -15.82 31.12 -24.75
C GLN A 5 -14.71 30.59 -25.67
N LEU A 6 -13.54 30.31 -25.08
CA LEU A 6 -12.42 29.73 -25.81
C LEU A 6 -12.58 28.21 -25.87
N CYS A 7 -12.67 27.63 -27.06
CA CYS A 7 -12.60 26.18 -27.23
C CYS A 7 -11.16 25.71 -27.00
N LEU A 8 -10.96 24.80 -26.04
CA LEU A 8 -9.62 24.40 -25.61
C LEU A 8 -9.05 23.22 -26.42
N ASP A 9 -9.89 22.35 -27.01
CA ASP A 9 -9.44 21.18 -27.77
C ASP A 9 -8.53 21.49 -28.97
N PRO A 10 -8.79 22.54 -29.79
CA PRO A 10 -7.91 22.89 -30.90
C PRO A 10 -6.50 23.29 -30.44
N LEU A 11 -6.35 23.78 -29.20
CA LEU A 11 -5.05 24.22 -28.70
C LEU A 11 -4.07 23.06 -28.52
N ILE A 12 -4.58 21.83 -28.40
CA ILE A 12 -3.75 20.63 -28.29
C ILE A 12 -2.88 20.44 -29.55
N SER A 13 -3.44 20.73 -30.73
CA SER A 13 -2.73 20.66 -32.00
C SER A 13 -2.00 21.96 -32.35
N MET A 14 -2.56 23.12 -31.98
CA MET A 14 -1.97 24.42 -32.28
C MET A 14 -0.71 24.74 -31.46
N ILE A 15 -0.62 24.24 -30.22
CA ILE A 15 0.55 24.46 -29.35
C ILE A 15 1.37 23.16 -29.27
N PRO A 16 2.47 23.04 -30.05
CA PRO A 16 3.27 21.81 -30.10
C PRO A 16 4.05 21.58 -28.80
N ASP A 17 4.52 22.67 -28.16
CA ASP A 17 5.20 22.61 -26.87
C ASP A 17 4.19 22.29 -25.76
N LYS A 18 4.14 21.01 -25.38
CA LYS A 18 3.23 20.51 -24.35
C LYS A 18 3.50 21.16 -22.99
N CYS A 19 4.73 21.51 -22.67
CA CYS A 19 5.04 22.20 -21.41
C CYS A 19 4.39 23.59 -21.37
N ARG A 20 4.45 24.35 -22.47
CA ARG A 20 3.78 25.66 -22.58
C ARG A 20 2.26 25.55 -22.62
N LEU A 21 1.74 24.56 -23.35
CA LEU A 21 0.31 24.26 -23.36
C LEU A 21 -0.20 24.00 -21.94
N MET A 22 0.55 23.23 -21.14
CA MET A 22 0.21 22.97 -19.74
C MET A 22 0.23 24.22 -18.87
N ASP A 23 1.19 25.13 -19.03
CA ASP A 23 1.19 26.42 -18.31
C ASP A 23 -0.07 27.24 -18.63
N PHE A 24 -0.49 27.22 -19.90
CA PHE A 24 -1.70 27.90 -20.33
C PHE A 24 -2.95 27.24 -19.74
N LEU A 25 -3.09 25.92 -19.86
CA LEU A 25 -4.29 25.19 -19.43
C LEU A 25 -4.48 25.24 -17.91
N LEU A 26 -3.40 25.19 -17.13
CA LEU A 26 -3.44 25.28 -15.66
C LEU A 26 -3.92 26.64 -15.13
N GLN A 27 -4.03 27.66 -15.99
CA GLN A 27 -4.56 28.98 -15.64
C GLN A 27 -6.01 29.18 -16.10
N ARG A 28 -6.62 28.17 -16.72
CA ARG A 28 -7.96 28.27 -17.33
C ARG A 28 -8.99 27.48 -16.55
N ARG A 29 -10.22 28.01 -16.51
CA ARG A 29 -11.37 27.25 -16.01
C ARG A 29 -11.74 26.15 -16.98
N ASP A 30 -12.34 25.09 -16.45
CA ASP A 30 -12.92 23.98 -17.21
C ASP A 30 -11.93 23.27 -18.18
N SER A 31 -10.63 23.39 -17.91
CA SER A 31 -9.57 22.80 -18.74
C SER A 31 -9.12 21.41 -18.30
N LYS A 32 -9.62 20.91 -17.16
CA LYS A 32 -9.36 19.56 -16.63
C LYS A 32 -9.46 18.44 -17.68
N PRO A 33 -10.55 18.30 -18.47
CA PRO A 33 -10.64 17.22 -19.47
C PRO A 33 -9.57 17.35 -20.57
N VAL A 34 -9.24 18.58 -20.96
CA VAL A 34 -8.22 18.87 -21.97
C VAL A 34 -6.83 18.54 -21.42
N ILE A 35 -6.54 18.89 -20.16
CA ILE A 35 -5.28 18.54 -19.49
C ILE A 35 -5.08 17.03 -19.45
N LEU A 36 -6.10 16.27 -19.06
CA LEU A 36 -6.04 14.80 -19.02
C LEU A 36 -5.83 14.22 -20.42
N THR A 37 -6.46 14.80 -21.44
CA THR A 37 -6.26 14.43 -22.85
C THR A 37 -4.83 14.67 -23.31
N VAL A 38 -4.24 15.83 -22.95
CA VAL A 38 -2.84 16.15 -23.25
C VAL A 38 -1.91 15.14 -22.57
N CYS A 39 -2.14 14.83 -21.29
CA CYS A 39 -1.35 13.83 -20.57
C CYS A 39 -1.41 12.46 -21.25
N LYS A 40 -2.61 12.00 -21.62
CA LYS A 40 -2.80 10.75 -22.35
C LYS A 40 -2.08 10.72 -23.69
N GLN A 41 -2.18 11.81 -24.48
CA GLN A 41 -1.48 11.91 -25.77
C GLN A 41 0.04 11.86 -25.61
N MET A 42 0.59 12.51 -24.58
CA MET A 42 2.03 12.49 -24.30
C MET A 42 2.57 11.07 -24.00
N LEU A 43 1.70 10.14 -23.60
CA LEU A 43 2.06 8.76 -23.33
C LEU A 43 1.78 7.80 -24.50
N THR A 44 1.00 8.22 -25.49
CA THR A 44 0.52 7.35 -26.57
C THR A 44 1.48 7.38 -27.77
N PRO A 45 1.74 6.23 -28.44
CA PRO A 45 2.55 6.20 -29.66
C PRO A 45 2.05 7.18 -30.74
N GLY A 46 2.97 7.80 -31.48
CA GLY A 46 2.68 8.81 -32.50
C GLY A 46 2.68 10.25 -31.98
N SER A 47 2.34 10.47 -30.70
CA SER A 47 2.43 11.76 -30.01
C SER A 47 3.24 11.70 -28.71
N GLN A 48 4.00 10.62 -28.53
CA GLN A 48 4.75 10.32 -27.32
C GLN A 48 5.79 11.41 -27.07
N ALA A 49 5.75 12.00 -25.88
CA ALA A 49 6.71 13.01 -25.47
C ALA A 49 7.95 12.37 -24.82
N SER A 50 9.04 13.13 -24.72
CA SER A 50 10.22 12.72 -23.96
C SER A 50 9.88 12.56 -22.48
N LEU A 51 10.57 11.65 -21.77
CA LEU A 51 10.39 11.48 -20.33
C LEU A 51 10.63 12.78 -19.56
N THR A 52 11.59 13.60 -20.01
CA THR A 52 11.87 14.92 -19.44
C THR A 52 10.68 15.88 -19.58
N SER A 53 9.99 15.89 -20.72
CA SER A 53 8.77 16.69 -20.91
C SER A 53 7.60 16.20 -20.05
N ILE A 54 7.47 14.87 -19.92
CA ILE A 54 6.46 14.23 -19.06
C ILE A 54 6.71 14.59 -17.59
N ALA A 55 7.96 14.48 -17.13
CA ALA A 55 8.40 14.87 -15.79
C ALA A 55 8.05 16.32 -15.46
N MET A 56 8.37 17.25 -16.36
CA MET A 56 8.02 18.67 -16.18
C MET A 56 6.50 18.87 -16.09
N THR A 57 5.74 18.14 -16.90
CA THR A 57 4.27 18.21 -16.88
C THR A 57 3.71 17.71 -15.56
N PHE A 58 4.18 16.56 -15.07
CA PHE A 58 3.79 16.05 -13.74
C PHE A 58 4.16 17.02 -12.62
N ASN A 59 5.34 17.64 -12.67
CA ASN A 59 5.71 18.64 -11.68
C ASN A 59 4.78 19.85 -11.68
N LYS A 60 4.33 20.31 -12.86
CA LYS A 60 3.36 21.42 -12.96
C LYS A 60 2.00 21.04 -12.39
N LEU A 61 1.50 19.84 -12.68
CA LEU A 61 0.25 19.31 -12.15
C LEU A 61 0.30 19.18 -10.63
N ASN A 62 1.30 18.47 -10.12
CA ASN A 62 1.43 18.18 -8.70
C ASN A 62 1.73 19.43 -7.87
N ARG A 63 2.37 20.46 -8.45
CA ARG A 63 2.49 21.77 -7.81
C ARG A 63 1.12 22.43 -7.59
N VAL A 64 0.24 22.40 -8.59
CA VAL A 64 -1.12 22.95 -8.46
C VAL A 64 -1.94 22.14 -7.48
N TYR A 65 -1.83 20.81 -7.52
CA TYR A 65 -2.51 19.93 -6.57
C TYR A 65 -2.04 20.16 -5.14
N TRP A 66 -0.73 20.25 -4.89
CA TRP A 66 -0.18 20.57 -3.56
C TRP A 66 -0.68 21.92 -3.04
N ASN A 67 -0.67 22.96 -3.88
CA ASN A 67 -1.19 24.28 -3.49
C ASN A 67 -2.68 24.24 -3.08
N HIS A 68 -3.45 23.31 -3.65
CA HIS A 68 -4.84 23.11 -3.27
C HIS A 68 -4.95 22.40 -1.91
N LEU A 69 -4.19 21.32 -1.72
CA LEU A 69 -4.15 20.61 -0.44
C LEU A 69 -3.69 21.51 0.72
N ASP A 70 -2.66 22.32 0.50
CA ASP A 70 -2.15 23.28 1.49
C ASP A 70 -3.22 24.34 1.84
N ALA A 71 -3.94 24.84 0.83
CA ALA A 71 -5.05 25.78 1.06
C ALA A 71 -6.22 25.14 1.83
N GLU A 72 -6.57 23.88 1.55
CA GLU A 72 -7.59 23.14 2.30
C GLU A 72 -7.18 22.93 3.76
N ILE A 73 -5.92 22.55 4.02
CA ILE A 73 -5.39 22.37 5.38
C ILE A 73 -5.45 23.69 6.16
N GLN A 74 -5.04 24.79 5.53
CA GLN A 74 -5.08 26.11 6.18
C GLN A 74 -6.51 26.58 6.46
N ALA A 75 -7.45 26.30 5.56
CA ALA A 75 -8.87 26.60 5.76
C ALA A 75 -9.48 25.81 6.93
N LEU A 76 -9.08 24.55 7.11
CA LEU A 76 -9.52 23.74 8.26
C LEU A 76 -8.93 24.23 9.59
N ALA A 77 -7.77 24.89 9.56
CA ALA A 77 -7.07 25.34 10.77
C ALA A 77 -7.53 26.72 11.27
N CYS A 78 -8.28 27.49 10.48
CA CYS A 78 -8.62 28.87 10.81
C CYS A 78 -10.09 29.18 10.48
N ASP A 79 -10.87 29.46 11.52
CA ASP A 79 -12.33 29.67 11.47
C ASP A 79 -12.78 30.86 10.59
N ASN A 80 -11.86 31.74 10.20
CA ASN A 80 -12.12 32.93 9.37
C ASN A 80 -11.40 32.90 8.01
N PHE A 81 -11.17 31.72 7.43
CA PHE A 81 -10.63 31.64 6.07
C PHE A 81 -11.61 32.24 5.05
N PRO A 82 -11.24 33.30 4.30
CA PRO A 82 -12.14 33.87 3.32
C PRO A 82 -12.44 32.85 2.22
N ALA A 83 -13.70 32.45 2.08
CA ALA A 83 -14.16 31.43 1.12
C ALA A 83 -13.70 31.73 -0.33
N ASP A 84 -13.54 33.01 -0.69
CA ASP A 84 -13.04 33.45 -2.00
C ASP A 84 -11.59 33.01 -2.31
N GLN A 85 -10.76 32.71 -1.29
CA GLN A 85 -9.39 32.22 -1.50
C GLN A 85 -9.32 30.72 -1.81
N LEU A 86 -10.30 29.93 -1.34
CA LEU A 86 -10.43 28.50 -1.67
C LEU A 86 -10.88 28.29 -3.12
N VAL A 87 -11.67 29.21 -3.67
CA VAL A 87 -12.12 29.18 -5.08
C VAL A 87 -11.00 29.67 -6.01
N LYS A 88 -9.81 29.05 -5.93
CA LYS A 88 -8.83 29.17 -7.00
C LYS A 88 -9.42 28.51 -8.25
N ARG A 89 -9.70 29.34 -9.25
CA ARG A 89 -10.26 29.01 -10.57
C ARG A 89 -9.35 28.14 -11.45
N THR A 90 -8.35 27.49 -10.84
CA THR A 90 -7.37 26.64 -11.50
C THR A 90 -7.85 25.20 -11.50
N PRO A 91 -7.67 24.45 -12.60
CA PRO A 91 -8.04 23.06 -12.68
C PRO A 91 -7.13 22.26 -11.72
N VAL A 92 -7.73 21.47 -10.83
CA VAL A 92 -6.99 20.54 -9.98
C VAL A 92 -7.11 19.14 -10.58
N ILE A 93 -5.96 18.52 -10.78
CA ILE A 93 -5.84 17.13 -11.22
C ILE A 93 -5.29 16.35 -10.04
N ASP A 94 -6.10 15.49 -9.46
CA ASP A 94 -5.67 14.62 -8.36
C ASP A 94 -5.09 13.30 -8.88
N GLN A 95 -4.66 12.44 -7.95
CA GLN A 95 -4.10 11.13 -8.29
C GLN A 95 -5.14 10.18 -8.92
N SER A 96 -6.42 10.31 -8.54
CA SER A 96 -7.52 9.47 -9.04
C SER A 96 -7.86 9.81 -10.49
N ASP A 97 -7.84 11.10 -10.83
CA ASP A 97 -8.00 11.60 -12.20
C ASP A 97 -6.91 11.04 -13.12
N MET A 98 -5.65 11.14 -12.69
CA MET A 98 -4.51 10.60 -13.42
C MET A 98 -4.62 9.09 -13.57
N TYR A 99 -4.98 8.37 -12.51
CA TYR A 99 -5.17 6.92 -12.56
C TYR A 99 -6.26 6.52 -13.58
N THR A 100 -7.45 7.09 -13.43
CA THR A 100 -8.65 6.69 -14.17
C THR A 100 -8.58 7.08 -15.64
N HIS A 101 -8.08 8.28 -15.95
CA HIS A 101 -8.14 8.81 -17.30
C HIS A 101 -6.83 8.69 -18.09
N VAL A 102 -5.70 8.49 -17.41
CA VAL A 102 -4.37 8.44 -18.03
C VAL A 102 -3.71 7.08 -17.83
N PHE A 103 -3.44 6.67 -16.59
CA PHE A 103 -2.56 5.53 -16.34
C PHE A 103 -3.20 4.17 -16.58
N SER A 104 -4.46 3.96 -16.19
CA SER A 104 -5.16 2.68 -16.43
C SER A 104 -5.18 2.30 -17.92
N VAL A 105 -5.62 3.23 -18.78
CA VAL A 105 -5.65 3.05 -20.24
C VAL A 105 -4.25 2.90 -20.84
N PHE A 106 -3.26 3.55 -20.22
CA PHE A 106 -1.87 3.51 -20.68
C PHE A 106 -1.20 2.17 -20.40
N VAL A 107 -1.38 1.61 -19.21
CA VAL A 107 -0.76 0.33 -18.81
C VAL A 107 -1.38 -0.86 -19.56
N ASP A 108 -2.65 -0.77 -19.96
CA ASP A 108 -3.31 -1.79 -20.78
C ASP A 108 -2.85 -1.81 -22.25
N ASN A 109 -2.08 -0.81 -22.68
CA ASN A 109 -1.67 -0.67 -24.08
C ASN A 109 -0.45 -1.54 -24.42
N LYS A 110 -0.73 -2.69 -25.07
CA LYS A 110 0.27 -3.69 -25.49
C LYS A 110 1.35 -3.17 -26.47
N VAL A 111 1.13 -2.03 -27.14
CA VAL A 111 2.11 -1.46 -28.08
C VAL A 111 3.24 -0.76 -27.33
N ILE A 112 2.98 -0.27 -26.13
CA ILE A 112 3.92 0.54 -25.38
C ILE A 112 4.89 -0.40 -24.62
N PRO A 113 6.21 -0.16 -24.69
CA PRO A 113 7.17 -0.98 -23.93
C PRO A 113 6.97 -0.82 -22.43
N TYR A 114 6.91 -1.93 -21.70
CA TYR A 114 6.75 -1.93 -20.23
C TYR A 114 7.79 -1.07 -19.51
N LYS A 115 9.03 -1.02 -20.02
CA LYS A 115 10.10 -0.18 -19.44
C LYS A 115 9.69 1.30 -19.44
N PHE A 116 9.08 1.76 -20.53
CA PHE A 116 8.57 3.13 -20.61
C PHE A 116 7.40 3.34 -19.64
N MET A 117 6.48 2.36 -19.52
CA MET A 117 5.39 2.43 -18.56
C MET A 117 5.89 2.60 -17.12
N VAL A 118 6.83 1.75 -16.70
CA VAL A 118 7.45 1.81 -15.38
C VAL A 118 8.18 3.15 -15.19
N SER A 119 8.94 3.62 -16.18
CA SER A 119 9.61 4.92 -16.10
C SER A 119 8.64 6.08 -15.89
N VAL A 120 7.50 6.09 -16.60
CA VAL A 120 6.48 7.14 -16.46
C VAL A 120 5.82 7.10 -15.08
N LEU A 121 5.44 5.91 -14.60
CA LEU A 121 4.80 5.76 -13.28
C LEU A 121 5.76 6.16 -12.15
N ILE A 122 7.02 5.74 -12.24
CA ILE A 122 8.07 6.14 -11.29
C ILE A 122 8.31 7.64 -11.34
N GLU A 123 8.31 8.26 -12.51
CA GLU A 123 8.46 9.71 -12.66
C GLU A 123 7.30 10.48 -12.02
N TYR A 124 6.08 9.96 -12.12
CA TYR A 124 4.91 10.51 -11.43
C TYR A 124 5.03 10.40 -9.91
N ILE A 125 5.41 9.24 -9.39
CA ILE A 125 5.67 9.02 -7.95
C ILE A 125 6.79 9.93 -7.45
N ARG A 126 7.87 10.06 -8.22
CA ARG A 126 8.98 10.98 -7.91
C ARG A 126 8.48 12.42 -7.81
N SER A 127 7.59 12.83 -8.71
CA SER A 127 6.97 14.15 -8.68
C SER A 127 6.07 14.34 -7.44
N LEU A 128 5.23 13.37 -7.09
CA LEU A 128 4.39 13.43 -5.88
C LEU A 128 5.26 13.57 -4.61
N ASN A 129 6.30 12.73 -4.49
CA ASN A 129 7.24 12.78 -3.37
C ASN A 129 7.99 14.12 -3.30
N HIS A 130 8.37 14.70 -4.44
CA HIS A 130 9.02 16.01 -4.48
C HIS A 130 8.15 17.11 -3.87
N PHE A 131 6.83 17.07 -4.09
CA PHE A 131 5.86 17.99 -3.49
C PHE A 131 5.30 17.50 -2.15
N GLN A 132 5.87 16.46 -1.54
CA GLN A 132 5.41 15.92 -0.25
C GLN A 132 3.94 15.48 -0.27
N ILE A 133 3.43 15.05 -1.43
CA ILE A 133 2.08 14.49 -1.55
C ILE A 133 2.17 12.99 -1.27
N ALA A 134 1.37 12.51 -0.31
CA ALA A 134 1.28 11.09 0.00
C ALA A 134 0.77 10.31 -1.24
N VAL A 135 1.55 9.32 -1.66
CA VAL A 135 1.24 8.50 -2.84
C VAL A 135 0.16 7.49 -2.50
N GLN A 136 -0.87 7.40 -3.33
CA GLN A 136 -1.94 6.43 -3.16
C GLN A 136 -1.48 5.02 -3.58
N HIS A 137 -1.85 4.01 -2.79
CA HIS A 137 -1.36 2.63 -2.93
C HIS A 137 -1.66 1.99 -4.29
N TYR A 138 -2.77 2.36 -4.95
CA TYR A 138 -3.12 1.85 -6.29
C TYR A 138 -2.07 2.23 -7.37
N LEU A 139 -1.28 3.28 -7.16
CA LEU A 139 -0.19 3.64 -8.09
C LEU A 139 0.99 2.66 -7.96
N TYR A 140 1.28 2.21 -6.74
CA TYR A 140 2.28 1.16 -6.53
C TYR A 140 1.80 -0.17 -7.09
N GLU A 141 0.52 -0.49 -6.91
CA GLU A 141 -0.10 -1.68 -7.49
C GLU A 141 0.05 -1.72 -9.02
N LEU A 142 -0.16 -0.60 -9.74
CA LEU A 142 0.07 -0.54 -11.19
C LEU A 142 1.51 -0.94 -11.56
N ILE A 143 2.51 -0.43 -10.84
CA ILE A 143 3.91 -0.76 -11.10
C ILE A 143 4.18 -2.24 -10.86
N ILE A 144 3.69 -2.76 -9.72
CA ILE A 144 3.88 -4.17 -9.37
C ILE A 144 3.22 -5.08 -10.39
N ASN A 145 1.95 -4.83 -10.73
CA ASN A 145 1.22 -5.61 -11.72
C ASN A 145 1.91 -5.57 -13.08
N THR A 146 2.41 -4.40 -13.51
CA THR A 146 3.18 -4.28 -14.75
C THR A 146 4.46 -5.13 -14.70
N LEU A 147 5.23 -5.07 -13.61
CA LEU A 147 6.46 -5.84 -13.46
C LEU A 147 6.21 -7.35 -13.40
N VAL A 148 5.17 -7.78 -12.67
CA VAL A 148 4.77 -9.19 -12.55
C VAL A 148 4.32 -9.74 -13.89
N GLN A 149 3.47 -9.02 -14.63
CA GLN A 149 3.02 -9.42 -15.97
C GLN A 149 4.17 -9.63 -16.95
N HIS A 150 5.26 -8.88 -16.79
CA HIS A 150 6.47 -8.98 -17.60
C HIS A 150 7.59 -9.81 -16.96
N ASN A 151 7.32 -10.58 -15.90
CA ASN A 151 8.29 -11.42 -15.17
C ASN A 151 9.54 -10.68 -14.69
N CYS A 152 9.43 -9.37 -14.44
CA CYS A 152 10.54 -8.50 -14.02
C CYS A 152 10.75 -8.52 -12.50
N PHE A 153 10.82 -9.72 -11.91
CA PHE A 153 10.86 -9.92 -10.46
C PHE A 153 12.11 -9.35 -9.79
N TYR A 154 13.25 -9.33 -10.49
CA TYR A 154 14.46 -8.70 -9.97
C TYR A 154 14.27 -7.18 -9.74
N GLN A 155 13.66 -6.50 -10.71
CA GLN A 155 13.37 -5.07 -10.60
C GLN A 155 12.33 -4.80 -9.51
N LEU A 156 11.30 -5.64 -9.41
CA LEU A 156 10.33 -5.60 -8.31
C LEU A 156 11.03 -5.74 -6.95
N HIS A 157 11.92 -6.71 -6.80
CA HIS A 157 12.71 -6.91 -5.58
C HIS A 157 13.47 -5.64 -5.22
N GLN A 158 14.21 -5.06 -6.17
CA GLN A 158 14.99 -3.84 -5.94
C GLN A 158 14.10 -2.66 -5.52
N PHE A 159 12.97 -2.46 -6.19
CA PHE A 159 12.05 -1.36 -5.85
C PHE A 159 11.52 -1.46 -4.42
N LEU A 160 11.24 -2.68 -3.95
CA LEU A 160 10.78 -2.92 -2.58
C LEU A 160 11.93 -2.83 -1.57
N GLN A 161 13.09 -3.42 -1.88
CA GLN A 161 14.25 -3.44 -0.99
C GLN A 161 14.83 -2.04 -0.77
N TYR A 162 14.86 -1.21 -1.82
CA TYR A 162 15.34 0.16 -1.74
C TYR A 162 14.24 1.20 -1.45
N HIS A 163 13.04 0.75 -1.07
CA HIS A 163 11.92 1.62 -0.68
C HIS A 163 11.53 2.66 -1.74
N VAL A 164 11.70 2.33 -3.02
CA VAL A 164 11.18 3.13 -4.13
C VAL A 164 9.65 3.14 -4.08
N LEU A 165 9.06 2.00 -3.70
CA LEU A 165 7.64 1.88 -3.35
C LEU A 165 7.53 1.91 -1.83
N SER A 166 6.72 2.81 -1.28
CA SER A 166 6.57 2.95 0.17
C SER A 166 5.80 1.77 0.76
N ASP A 167 6.25 1.32 1.92
CA ASP A 167 5.64 0.21 2.66
C ASP A 167 4.18 0.54 3.02
N SER A 168 3.28 -0.42 2.85
CA SER A 168 1.89 -0.30 3.31
C SER A 168 1.24 -1.67 3.49
N LYS A 169 0.20 -1.75 4.34
CA LYS A 169 -0.54 -3.01 4.57
C LYS A 169 -1.15 -3.58 3.28
N PRO A 170 -1.83 -2.78 2.42
CA PRO A 170 -2.35 -3.29 1.14
C PRO A 170 -1.25 -3.87 0.23
N LEU A 171 -0.08 -3.23 0.21
CA LEU A 171 1.05 -3.68 -0.61
C LEU A 171 1.65 -4.99 -0.12
N ALA A 172 1.76 -5.17 1.20
CA ALA A 172 2.19 -6.43 1.78
C ALA A 172 1.20 -7.56 1.46
N CYS A 173 -0.11 -7.31 1.55
CA CYS A 173 -1.13 -8.28 1.14
C CYS A 173 -1.01 -8.66 -0.35
N LEU A 174 -0.76 -7.68 -1.22
CA LEU A 174 -0.49 -7.94 -2.64
C LEU A 174 0.77 -8.81 -2.82
N MET A 175 1.85 -8.53 -2.10
CA MET A 175 3.05 -9.37 -2.17
C MET A 175 2.79 -10.81 -1.68
N LEU A 176 2.01 -10.99 -0.61
CA LEU A 176 1.63 -12.33 -0.14
C LEU A 176 0.81 -13.11 -1.18
N SER A 177 -0.06 -12.45 -1.96
CA SER A 177 -0.81 -13.12 -3.02
C SER A 177 0.07 -13.56 -4.19
N LEU A 178 1.22 -12.91 -4.38
CA LEU A 178 2.20 -13.22 -5.42
C LEU A 178 3.18 -14.35 -5.04
N GLU A 179 3.16 -14.85 -3.79
CA GLU A 179 4.11 -15.84 -3.28
C GLU A 179 4.23 -17.10 -4.15
N SER A 180 3.11 -17.58 -4.71
CA SER A 180 3.09 -18.79 -5.55
C SER A 180 3.89 -18.65 -6.84
N PHE A 181 3.97 -17.43 -7.39
CA PHE A 181 4.72 -17.12 -8.62
C PHE A 181 6.11 -16.58 -8.31
N TYR A 182 6.27 -15.90 -7.17
CA TYR A 182 7.51 -15.29 -6.73
C TYR A 182 7.73 -15.58 -5.24
N PRO A 183 8.34 -16.73 -4.89
CA PRO A 183 8.50 -17.16 -3.49
C PRO A 183 9.15 -16.12 -2.55
N PRO A 184 10.14 -15.31 -2.97
CA PRO A 184 10.70 -14.25 -2.13
C PRO A 184 9.68 -13.17 -1.71
N ALA A 185 8.52 -13.08 -2.37
CA ALA A 185 7.47 -12.13 -2.03
C ALA A 185 6.99 -12.28 -0.58
N HIS A 186 6.96 -13.51 -0.05
CA HIS A 186 6.57 -13.78 1.32
C HIS A 186 7.44 -13.03 2.32
N GLN A 187 8.77 -13.17 2.20
CA GLN A 187 9.71 -12.51 3.11
C GLN A 187 9.68 -11.00 2.92
N LEU A 188 9.60 -10.52 1.68
CA LEU A 188 9.48 -9.08 1.40
C LEU A 188 8.23 -8.47 2.03
N ALA A 189 7.10 -9.19 2.01
CA ALA A 189 5.87 -8.76 2.66
C ALA A 189 6.01 -8.71 4.18
N LEU A 190 6.62 -9.74 4.81
CA LEU A 190 6.87 -9.74 6.25
C LEU A 190 7.83 -8.62 6.67
N ASP A 191 8.89 -8.39 5.90
CA ASP A 191 9.84 -7.30 6.16
C ASP A 191 9.16 -5.93 6.02
N MET A 192 8.28 -5.77 5.03
CA MET A 192 7.44 -4.58 4.86
C MET A 192 6.52 -4.35 6.06
N LEU A 193 5.75 -5.36 6.48
CA LEU A 193 4.86 -5.24 7.64
C LEU A 193 5.64 -4.92 8.92
N LYS A 194 6.81 -5.55 9.10
CA LYS A 194 7.67 -5.32 10.28
C LYS A 194 8.14 -3.87 10.38
N ARG A 195 8.46 -3.23 9.25
CA ARG A 195 8.90 -1.82 9.22
C ARG A 195 7.77 -0.82 9.47
N LEU A 196 6.51 -1.19 9.23
CA LEU A 196 5.36 -0.33 9.52
C LEU A 196 5.10 -0.15 11.02
N CYS A 197 5.63 -1.02 11.89
CA CYS A 197 5.46 -1.04 13.35
C CYS A 197 4.01 -1.17 13.87
N THR A 198 3.02 -0.98 13.01
CA THR A 198 1.58 -0.98 13.29
C THR A 198 0.88 -2.23 12.78
N ALA A 199 1.65 -3.22 12.33
CA ALA A 199 1.16 -4.42 11.64
C ALA A 199 1.50 -5.74 12.37
N ASN A 200 1.68 -5.69 13.69
CA ASN A 200 2.10 -6.85 14.47
C ASN A 200 1.07 -7.98 14.45
N GLU A 201 -0.22 -7.65 14.47
CA GLU A 201 -1.29 -8.65 14.40
C GLU A 201 -1.31 -9.33 13.04
N GLU A 202 -1.20 -8.56 11.95
CA GLU A 202 -1.15 -9.07 10.59
C GLU A 202 0.05 -10.00 10.37
N ILE A 203 1.24 -9.66 10.91
CA ILE A 203 2.41 -10.55 10.84
C ILE A 203 2.12 -11.88 11.51
N VAL A 204 1.50 -11.87 12.69
CA VAL A 204 1.14 -13.10 13.42
C VAL A 204 0.14 -13.92 12.61
N GLU A 205 -0.88 -13.29 12.02
CA GLU A 205 -1.87 -13.99 11.21
C GLU A 205 -1.24 -14.64 9.96
N VAL A 206 -0.34 -13.94 9.29
CA VAL A 206 0.40 -14.47 8.14
C VAL A 206 1.23 -15.69 8.55
N LEU A 207 2.00 -15.59 9.63
CA LEU A 207 2.82 -16.71 10.13
C LEU A 207 1.96 -17.92 10.54
N LEU A 208 0.84 -17.69 11.24
CA LEU A 208 -0.05 -18.77 11.66
C LEU A 208 -0.74 -19.45 10.47
N SER A 209 -1.16 -18.70 9.45
CA SER A 209 -1.76 -19.28 8.22
C SER A 209 -0.82 -20.19 7.45
N LYS A 210 0.51 -20.03 7.60
CA LYS A 210 1.56 -20.86 7.01
C LYS A 210 2.06 -21.96 7.95
N HIS A 211 1.36 -22.21 9.05
CA HIS A 211 1.77 -23.12 10.12
C HIS A 211 3.15 -22.81 10.75
N GLN A 212 3.63 -21.56 10.60
CA GLN A 212 4.89 -21.09 11.19
C GLN A 212 4.67 -20.63 12.64
N ILE A 213 4.22 -21.54 13.49
CA ILE A 213 3.78 -21.25 14.87
C ILE A 213 4.95 -20.82 15.77
N VAL A 214 6.11 -21.50 15.68
CA VAL A 214 7.29 -21.15 16.48
C VAL A 214 7.86 -19.77 16.09
N PRO A 215 8.02 -19.43 14.80
CA PRO A 215 8.32 -18.06 14.38
C PRO A 215 7.33 -17.02 14.90
N ALA A 216 6.02 -17.31 14.87
CA ALA A 216 5.00 -16.40 15.40
C ALA A 216 5.17 -16.17 16.91
N LEU A 217 5.42 -17.23 17.70
CA LEU A 217 5.69 -17.12 19.14
C LEU A 217 6.97 -16.31 19.43
N ARG A 218 8.03 -16.52 18.64
CA ARG A 218 9.27 -15.74 18.77
C ARG A 218 9.04 -14.26 18.42
N PHE A 219 8.22 -13.98 17.40
CA PHE A 219 7.89 -12.63 17.00
C PHE A 219 7.13 -11.88 18.10
N ILE A 220 6.02 -12.43 18.63
CA ILE A 220 5.26 -11.77 19.71
C ILE A 220 6.13 -11.53 20.96
N ARG A 221 7.09 -12.41 21.24
CA ARG A 221 8.06 -12.23 22.33
C ARG A 221 9.01 -11.07 22.05
N SER A 222 9.48 -10.94 20.81
CA SER A 222 10.41 -9.87 20.41
C SER A 222 9.78 -8.48 20.43
N VAL A 223 8.47 -8.37 20.14
CA VAL A 223 7.73 -7.09 20.18
C VAL A 223 7.05 -6.81 21.53
N GLY A 224 7.21 -7.69 22.52
CA GLY A 224 6.59 -7.54 23.84
C GLY A 224 5.06 -7.73 23.86
N ALA A 225 4.45 -8.25 22.80
CA ALA A 225 3.01 -8.41 22.66
C ALA A 225 2.47 -9.75 23.20
N VAL A 226 3.26 -10.46 24.02
CA VAL A 226 2.90 -11.79 24.56
C VAL A 226 1.59 -11.75 25.34
N ASP A 227 1.35 -10.68 26.10
CA ASP A 227 0.20 -10.55 26.98
C ASP A 227 -1.11 -10.29 26.23
N GLN A 228 -1.02 -9.69 25.03
CA GLN A 228 -2.15 -9.38 24.17
C GLN A 228 -2.43 -10.49 23.14
N ALA A 229 -1.50 -11.43 22.96
CA ALA A 229 -1.63 -12.51 21.98
C ALA A 229 -2.84 -13.41 22.28
N SER A 230 -3.61 -13.77 21.26
CA SER A 230 -4.73 -14.70 21.41
C SER A 230 -4.24 -16.14 21.53
N ALA A 231 -4.28 -16.73 22.73
CA ALA A 231 -3.87 -18.12 22.94
C ALA A 231 -4.66 -19.10 22.06
N ARG A 232 -5.96 -18.83 21.87
CA ARG A 232 -6.85 -19.61 21.01
C ARG A 232 -6.30 -19.78 19.60
N LYS A 233 -5.92 -18.69 18.93
CA LYS A 233 -5.42 -18.74 17.53
C LYS A 233 -4.19 -19.64 17.40
N PHE A 234 -3.28 -19.57 18.36
CA PHE A 234 -2.05 -20.39 18.36
C PHE A 234 -2.33 -21.87 18.66
N LEU A 235 -3.20 -22.16 19.64
CA LEU A 235 -3.59 -23.53 20.00
C LEU A 235 -4.38 -24.20 18.87
N GLU A 236 -5.22 -23.46 18.17
CA GLU A 236 -5.96 -23.91 16.98
C GLU A 236 -5.00 -24.28 15.84
N ALA A 237 -4.05 -23.40 15.54
CA ALA A 237 -3.03 -23.65 14.53
C ALA A 237 -2.18 -24.88 14.89
N ALA A 238 -1.75 -25.00 16.15
CA ALA A 238 -0.94 -26.12 16.63
C ALA A 238 -1.69 -27.46 16.59
N ARG A 239 -2.98 -27.46 16.92
CA ARG A 239 -3.84 -28.64 16.82
C ARG A 239 -3.99 -29.09 15.37
N THR A 240 -4.15 -28.16 14.44
CA THR A 240 -4.29 -28.45 13.00
C THR A 240 -3.01 -29.03 12.40
N SER A 241 -1.85 -28.71 12.97
CA SER A 241 -0.56 -29.26 12.53
C SER A 241 -0.31 -30.73 12.93
N ASP A 242 -1.16 -31.33 13.79
CA ASP A 242 -1.07 -32.71 14.30
C ASP A 242 0.30 -33.10 14.93
N ASP A 243 1.11 -32.11 15.31
CA ASP A 243 2.37 -32.31 16.01
C ASP A 243 2.16 -32.17 17.53
N ARG A 244 2.22 -33.31 18.22
CA ARG A 244 2.04 -33.39 19.68
C ARG A 244 3.05 -32.53 20.43
N MET A 245 4.31 -32.53 20.03
CA MET A 245 5.35 -31.76 20.75
C MET A 245 5.19 -30.27 20.52
N LEU A 246 4.77 -29.87 19.32
CA LEU A 246 4.44 -28.49 19.01
C LEU A 246 3.25 -28.00 19.83
N PHE A 247 2.16 -28.78 19.87
CA PHE A 247 0.98 -28.46 20.67
C PHE A 247 1.32 -28.32 22.15
N TYR A 248 2.09 -29.27 22.71
CA TYR A 248 2.56 -29.19 24.09
C TYR A 248 3.36 -27.90 24.36
N THR A 249 4.29 -27.57 23.46
CA THR A 249 5.14 -26.37 23.58
C THR A 249 4.32 -25.09 23.57
N VAL A 250 3.36 -24.98 22.64
CA VAL A 250 2.47 -23.81 22.53
C VAL A 250 1.57 -23.69 23.76
N PHE A 251 1.01 -24.81 24.23
CA PHE A 251 0.20 -24.84 25.44
C PHE A 251 0.98 -24.36 26.67
N LYS A 252 2.17 -24.92 26.89
CA LYS A 252 3.05 -24.53 28.00
C LYS A 252 3.51 -23.08 27.91
N PHE A 253 3.74 -22.56 26.70
CA PHE A 253 4.06 -21.15 26.51
C PHE A 253 2.95 -20.23 27.05
N PHE A 254 1.68 -20.51 26.73
CA PHE A 254 0.56 -19.71 27.22
C PHE A 254 0.20 -19.97 28.68
N GLU A 255 0.42 -21.19 29.19
CA GLU A 255 0.32 -21.50 30.61
C GLU A 255 1.31 -20.65 31.43
N GLN A 256 2.59 -20.60 31.01
CA GLN A 256 3.61 -19.74 31.64
C GLN A 256 3.23 -18.26 31.59
N ARG A 257 2.68 -17.79 30.47
CA ARG A 257 2.13 -16.42 30.37
C ARG A 257 1.01 -16.19 31.40
N ASN A 258 0.07 -17.13 31.52
CA ASN A 258 -1.04 -17.02 32.46
C ASN A 258 -0.57 -16.95 33.92
N ILE A 259 0.42 -17.79 34.28
CA ILE A 259 1.08 -17.74 35.59
C ILE A 259 1.72 -16.36 35.81
N ARG A 260 2.48 -15.84 34.84
CA ARG A 260 3.11 -14.52 34.96
C ARG A 260 2.11 -13.38 35.15
N LEU A 261 0.97 -13.41 34.47
CA LEU A 261 -0.03 -12.34 34.50
C LEU A 261 -1.00 -12.42 35.68
N ARG A 262 -1.37 -13.63 36.10
CA ARG A 262 -2.49 -13.88 37.03
C ARG A 262 -2.13 -14.79 38.20
N ASN A 263 -0.88 -15.27 38.28
CA ASN A 263 -0.44 -16.32 39.21
C ASN A 263 -1.33 -17.58 39.16
N ASN A 264 -1.93 -17.85 38.00
CA ASN A 264 -2.83 -18.98 37.77
C ASN A 264 -2.57 -19.56 36.37
N PRO A 265 -2.28 -20.86 36.22
CA PRO A 265 -2.05 -21.49 34.92
C PRO A 265 -3.29 -21.51 34.02
N ASN A 266 -4.49 -21.42 34.59
CA ASN A 266 -5.74 -21.63 33.87
C ASN A 266 -6.02 -20.55 32.81
N PHE A 267 -6.48 -20.98 31.65
CA PHE A 267 -6.98 -20.09 30.59
C PHE A 267 -8.27 -19.39 31.07
N PRO A 268 -8.43 -18.08 30.80
CA PRO A 268 -9.66 -17.39 31.14
C PRO A 268 -10.82 -17.88 30.26
N LEU A 269 -12.03 -17.98 30.82
CA LEU A 269 -13.23 -18.39 30.08
C LEU A 269 -13.52 -17.48 28.86
N GLY A 270 -13.11 -16.21 28.92
CA GLY A 270 -13.26 -15.26 27.80
C GLY A 270 -12.35 -15.55 26.59
N GLU A 271 -11.30 -16.36 26.73
CA GLU A 271 -10.44 -16.76 25.60
C GLU A 271 -10.97 -18.00 24.86
N HIS A 272 -12.01 -18.66 25.36
CA HIS A 272 -12.64 -19.84 24.75
C HIS A 272 -11.65 -20.98 24.43
N CYS A 273 -10.76 -21.28 25.39
CA CYS A 273 -9.71 -22.29 25.23
C CYS A 273 -10.07 -23.66 25.85
N GLU A 274 -11.29 -23.86 26.33
CA GLU A 274 -11.70 -25.06 27.09
C GLU A 274 -11.54 -26.36 26.29
N THR A 275 -11.79 -26.28 24.97
CA THR A 275 -11.63 -27.41 24.05
C THR A 275 -10.17 -27.85 23.93
N TYR A 276 -9.24 -26.89 23.92
CA TYR A 276 -7.81 -27.17 23.84
C TYR A 276 -7.24 -27.68 25.17
N VAL A 277 -7.78 -27.24 26.30
CA VAL A 277 -7.42 -27.78 27.62
C VAL A 277 -7.84 -29.25 27.74
N LYS A 278 -9.07 -29.60 27.31
CA LYS A 278 -9.52 -31.00 27.26
C LYS A 278 -8.62 -31.84 26.35
N HIS A 279 -8.31 -31.33 25.16
CA HIS A 279 -7.44 -32.00 24.21
C HIS A 279 -6.03 -32.24 24.76
N PHE A 280 -5.47 -31.27 25.50
CA PHE A 280 -4.20 -31.44 26.19
C PHE A 280 -4.24 -32.56 27.22
N GLY A 281 -5.32 -32.63 28.01
CA GLY A 281 -5.53 -33.70 29.00
C GLY A 281 -5.65 -35.09 28.36
N GLU A 282 -6.33 -35.20 27.22
CA GLU A 282 -6.43 -36.46 26.45
C GLU A 282 -5.07 -36.92 25.89
N LEU A 283 -4.22 -35.99 25.44
CA LEU A 283 -2.93 -36.31 24.81
C LEU A 283 -1.81 -36.61 25.81
N PHE A 284 -1.78 -35.90 26.95
CA PHE A 284 -0.63 -35.93 27.88
C PHE A 284 -0.99 -36.34 29.31
N GLY A 285 -2.28 -36.51 29.62
CA GLY A 285 -2.77 -36.85 30.96
C GLY A 285 -2.83 -35.67 31.93
N ASN A 286 -3.69 -35.79 32.95
CA ASN A 286 -3.94 -34.72 33.94
C ASN A 286 -2.74 -34.38 34.86
N SER A 287 -1.67 -35.17 34.84
CA SER A 287 -0.44 -34.91 35.58
C SER A 287 0.47 -33.89 34.89
N ALA A 288 0.32 -33.68 33.57
CA ALA A 288 1.09 -32.68 32.82
C ALA A 288 0.55 -31.25 33.00
N SER A 289 -0.72 -31.10 33.38
CA SER A 289 -1.36 -29.80 33.69
C SER A 289 -1.01 -29.23 35.07
N THR A 290 -0.37 -30.03 35.93
CA THR A 290 -0.06 -29.66 37.33
C THR A 290 1.43 -29.62 37.64
N ALA A 291 2.30 -29.93 36.67
CA ALA A 291 3.74 -29.83 36.83
C ALA A 291 4.16 -28.35 36.73
N SER A 292 4.14 -27.71 37.91
CA SER A 292 4.77 -26.44 38.28
C SER A 292 6.27 -26.44 38.02
#